data_AF-A0A7S3FH02-F1
#
_entry.id   AF-A0A7S3FH02-F1
#
_cell.length_a   1.000
_cell.length_b   1.000
_cell.length_c   1.000
_cell.angle_alpha   90.00
_cell.angle_beta   90.00
_cell.angle_gamma   90.00
#
_symmetry.space_group_name_H-M   'P 1'
#
loop_
_entity.id
_entity.type
_entity.pdbx_description
1 polymer ?
#
loop_
_entity_poly.entity_id
_entity_poly.type
_entity_poly.pdbx_seq_one_letter_code
_entity_poly.pdbx_strand_id
1 'polypeptide(L)'
;AQRAPGEAGEALPVARRPPWRQGETAQAVQRREEEAFAEWLAATDKRLEEALKLEAGDAAENEAEAKLPASSLQPAPCLYEHNLEVFRQVWRSVEFADVCVILVDVRFPPLHLNERLVEMAIESGCVPVVALTKCDLVPARELEGWSERIKTQLPVLGG
;
A
#
# COMPACT_ATOMS: atom_id res chain seq x y z
N ALA A 1 15.89 14.14 -7.27
CA ALA A 1 15.73 14.61 -5.89
C ALA A 1 15.55 13.38 -4.99
N GLN A 2 16.50 13.11 -4.09
CA GLN A 2 16.38 12.02 -3.12
C GLN A 2 15.60 12.56 -1.92
N ARG A 3 14.38 12.06 -1.70
CA ARG A 3 13.56 12.41 -0.54
C ARG A 3 14.15 11.71 0.69
N ALA A 4 14.38 12.46 1.76
CA ALA A 4 14.95 11.94 3.01
C ALA A 4 14.02 10.85 3.62
N PRO A 5 14.57 9.85 4.31
CA PRO A 5 13.80 8.82 5.00
C PRO A 5 13.17 9.45 6.25
N GLY A 6 11.98 10.03 6.10
CA GLY A 6 11.29 10.79 7.15
C GLY A 6 10.24 11.77 6.63
N GLU A 7 10.30 12.13 5.35
CA GLU A 7 9.28 12.95 4.68
C GLU A 7 8.36 12.09 3.79
N ALA A 8 7.96 10.91 4.27
CA ALA A 8 6.83 10.23 3.69
C ALA A 8 5.58 11.01 4.14
N GLY A 9 4.94 11.73 3.22
CA GLY A 9 3.54 12.11 3.41
C GLY A 9 2.78 10.88 3.91
N GLU A 10 1.97 11.05 4.95
CA GLU A 10 1.35 9.96 5.71
C GLU A 10 0.86 8.84 4.76
N ALA A 11 1.54 7.69 4.79
CA ALA A 11 1.28 6.61 3.85
C ALA A 11 -0.20 6.19 3.93
N LEU A 12 -0.84 6.02 2.78
CA LEU A 12 -2.26 5.65 2.72
C LEU A 12 -2.50 4.36 3.54
N PRO A 13 -3.50 4.36 4.44
CA PRO A 13 -3.80 3.20 5.25
C PRO A 13 -4.34 2.07 4.36
N VAL A 14 -4.10 0.82 4.77
CA VAL A 14 -4.71 -0.35 4.15
C VAL A 14 -5.99 -0.72 4.90
N ALA A 15 -7.05 -1.09 4.17
CA ALA A 15 -8.31 -1.52 4.76
C ALA A 15 -8.07 -2.70 5.74
N ARG A 16 -8.45 -2.52 7.00
CA ARG A 16 -8.34 -3.54 8.05
C ARG A 16 -9.67 -4.25 8.22
N ARG A 17 -9.63 -5.55 8.50
CA ARG A 17 -10.82 -6.28 8.88
C ARG A 17 -11.25 -5.86 10.29
N PRO A 18 -12.52 -5.50 10.50
CA PRO A 18 -13.01 -5.25 11.85
C PRO A 18 -12.98 -6.54 12.70
N PRO A 19 -12.76 -6.44 14.02
CA PRO A 19 -12.64 -7.60 14.89
C PRO A 19 -13.93 -8.44 14.91
N TRP A 20 -13.75 -9.75 14.91
CA TRP A 20 -14.84 -10.70 15.10
C TRP A 20 -15.34 -10.67 16.55
N ARG A 21 -16.65 -10.84 16.77
CA ARG A 21 -17.20 -11.04 18.11
C ARG A 21 -17.96 -12.35 18.20
N GLN A 22 -17.83 -13.00 19.36
CA GLN A 22 -18.46 -14.28 19.61
C GLN A 22 -19.98 -14.15 19.67
N GLY A 23 -20.69 -15.03 18.95
CA GLY A 23 -22.16 -15.06 18.92
C GLY A 23 -22.82 -14.15 17.87
N GLU A 24 -22.05 -13.51 16.99
CA GLU A 24 -22.61 -12.69 15.91
C GLU A 24 -23.12 -13.52 14.73
N THR A 25 -24.17 -13.03 14.07
CA THR A 25 -24.68 -13.63 12.84
C THR A 25 -23.79 -13.30 11.65
N ALA A 26 -23.77 -14.17 10.64
CA ALA A 26 -23.02 -13.93 9.40
C ALA A 26 -23.39 -12.59 8.73
N GLN A 27 -24.67 -12.23 8.75
CA GLN A 27 -25.16 -10.95 8.22
C GLN A 27 -24.64 -9.75 9.02
N ALA A 28 -24.54 -9.86 10.35
CA ALA A 28 -23.99 -8.79 11.18
C ALA A 28 -22.49 -8.58 10.95
N VAL A 29 -21.74 -9.66 10.69
CA VAL A 29 -20.33 -9.58 10.30
C VAL A 29 -20.18 -8.91 8.93
N GLN A 30 -20.95 -9.37 7.92
CA GLN A 30 -20.92 -8.78 6.57
C GLN A 30 -21.22 -7.29 6.57
N ARG A 31 -22.28 -6.87 7.26
CA ARG A 31 -22.65 -5.46 7.38
C ARG A 31 -21.54 -4.63 8.02
N ARG A 32 -20.87 -5.14 9.06
CA ARG A 32 -19.76 -4.42 9.69
C ARG A 32 -18.56 -4.30 8.76
N GLU A 33 -18.23 -5.37 8.05
CA GLU A 33 -17.15 -5.32 7.04
C GLU A 33 -17.46 -4.30 5.95
N GLU A 34 -18.71 -4.22 5.51
CA GLU A 34 -19.18 -3.19 4.55
C GLU A 34 -19.08 -1.78 5.11
N GLU A 35 -19.54 -1.55 6.33
CA GLU A 35 -19.45 -0.24 7.01
C GLU A 35 -17.99 0.20 7.18
N ALA A 36 -17.13 -0.68 7.70
CA ALA A 36 -15.72 -0.38 7.91
C ALA A 36 -14.98 -0.12 6.58
N PHE A 37 -15.31 -0.88 5.53
CA PHE A 37 -14.72 -0.68 4.22
C PHE A 37 -15.19 0.62 3.56
N ALA A 38 -16.47 0.97 3.67
CA ALA A 38 -17.01 2.22 3.15
C ALA A 38 -16.38 3.44 3.85
N GLU A 39 -16.17 3.37 5.17
CA GLU A 39 -15.46 4.41 5.92
C GLU A 39 -14.00 4.56 5.43
N TRP A 40 -13.29 3.44 5.29
CA TRP A 40 -11.92 3.43 4.77
C TRP A 40 -11.86 3.99 3.34
N LEU A 41 -12.81 3.62 2.47
CA LEU A 41 -12.88 4.07 1.08
C LEU A 41 -13.04 5.60 1.02
N ALA A 42 -14.04 6.14 1.72
CA ALA A 42 -14.28 7.58 1.78
C ALA A 42 -13.08 8.35 2.34
N ALA A 43 -12.42 7.79 3.37
CA ALA A 43 -11.24 8.41 3.97
C ALA A 43 -10.00 8.34 3.07
N THR A 44 -9.90 7.32 2.21
CA THR A 44 -8.80 7.16 1.25
C THR A 44 -9.00 8.07 0.04
N ASP A 45 -10.21 8.13 -0.50
CA ASP A 45 -10.59 9.08 -1.56
C ASP A 45 -10.29 10.52 -1.16
N LYS A 46 -10.71 10.91 0.05
CA LYS A 46 -10.42 12.26 0.57
C LYS A 46 -8.92 12.57 0.62
N ARG A 47 -8.11 11.66 1.15
CA ARG A 47 -6.64 11.84 1.22
C ARG A 47 -6.02 11.94 -0.15
N LEU A 48 -6.48 11.13 -1.09
CA LEU A 48 -6.00 11.15 -2.47
C LEU A 48 -6.36 12.46 -3.17
N GLU A 49 -7.60 12.94 -3.02
CA GLU A 49 -8.00 14.24 -3.55
C GLU A 49 -7.16 15.38 -2.96
N GLU A 50 -6.88 15.36 -1.65
CA GLU A 50 -6.03 16.35 -0.99
C GLU A 50 -4.59 16.30 -1.51
N ALA A 51 -4.01 15.11 -1.67
CA ALA A 51 -2.67 14.92 -2.23
C ALA A 51 -2.58 15.41 -3.68
N LEU A 52 -3.57 15.06 -4.52
CA LEU A 52 -3.62 15.49 -5.92
C LEU A 52 -3.81 17.02 -6.04
N LYS A 53 -4.60 17.64 -5.16
CA LYS A 53 -4.76 19.11 -5.13
C LYS A 53 -3.46 19.80 -4.73
N LEU A 54 -2.71 19.24 -3.78
CA LEU A 54 -1.40 19.76 -3.38
C LEU A 54 -0.42 19.68 -4.55
N GLU A 55 -0.32 18.52 -5.21
CA GLU A 55 0.54 18.34 -6.38
C GLU A 55 0.14 19.25 -7.55
N ALA A 56 -1.16 19.49 -7.77
CA ALA A 56 -1.64 20.43 -8.78
C ALA A 56 -1.34 21.89 -8.42
N GLY A 57 -1.35 22.25 -7.13
CA GLY A 57 -0.94 23.57 -6.65
C GLY A 57 0.56 23.81 -6.87
N ASP A 58 1.39 22.86 -6.47
CA ASP A 58 2.85 22.89 -6.70
C ASP A 58 3.17 22.88 -8.21
N ALA A 59 2.41 22.11 -9.00
CA ALA A 59 2.55 22.09 -10.44
C ALA A 59 2.14 23.45 -11.04
N ALA A 60 1.06 24.10 -10.59
CA ALA A 60 0.67 25.42 -11.10
C ALA A 60 1.70 26.52 -10.81
N GLU A 61 2.38 26.45 -9.65
CA GLU A 61 3.50 27.34 -9.34
C GLU A 61 4.72 27.09 -10.24
N ASN A 62 5.01 25.83 -10.57
CA ASN A 62 6.11 25.45 -11.47
C ASN A 62 5.74 25.56 -12.98
N GLU A 63 4.47 25.45 -13.35
CA GLU A 63 3.93 25.57 -14.72
C GLU A 63 3.95 27.01 -15.23
N ALA A 64 4.03 28.00 -14.33
CA ALA A 64 4.35 29.38 -14.73
C ALA A 64 5.68 29.47 -15.52
N GLU A 65 6.59 28.48 -15.39
CA GLU A 65 7.81 28.35 -16.19
C GLU A 65 7.76 27.25 -17.28
N ALA A 66 6.82 26.30 -17.26
CA ALA A 66 6.74 25.18 -18.19
C ALA A 66 5.42 25.13 -19.00
N LYS A 67 5.51 25.38 -20.32
CA LYS A 67 4.39 25.45 -21.29
C LYS A 67 3.72 24.08 -21.60
N LEU A 68 3.24 23.33 -20.61
CA LEU A 68 2.42 22.14 -20.85
C LEU A 68 1.01 22.35 -20.25
N PRO A 69 -0.07 21.91 -20.92
CA PRO A 69 -1.42 22.15 -20.44
C PRO A 69 -1.78 21.19 -19.30
N ALA A 70 -2.17 21.76 -18.15
CA ALA A 70 -2.69 21.12 -16.94
C ALA A 70 -3.79 20.05 -17.16
N SER A 71 -4.46 20.07 -18.31
CA SER A 71 -5.47 19.08 -18.73
C SER A 71 -4.93 17.65 -18.93
N SER A 72 -3.61 17.45 -18.90
CA SER A 72 -2.95 16.16 -19.18
C SER A 72 -2.78 15.27 -17.93
N LEU A 73 -3.01 15.82 -16.74
CA LEU A 73 -2.84 15.15 -15.44
C LEU A 73 -4.18 14.65 -14.89
N GLN A 74 -4.99 13.96 -15.70
CA GLN A 74 -6.12 13.23 -15.14
C GLN A 74 -5.57 12.11 -14.24
N PRO A 75 -5.94 12.05 -12.95
CA PRO A 75 -5.50 10.98 -12.07
C PRO A 75 -5.93 9.64 -12.67
N ALA A 76 -5.01 8.67 -12.64
CA ALA A 76 -5.29 7.35 -13.17
C ALA A 76 -6.53 6.76 -12.46
N PRO A 77 -7.50 6.21 -13.20
CA PRO A 77 -8.81 5.83 -12.64
C PRO A 77 -8.78 4.66 -11.64
N CYS A 78 -7.61 4.02 -11.40
CA CYS A 78 -7.48 2.84 -10.56
C CYS A 78 -6.20 2.88 -9.69
N LEU A 79 -6.05 3.90 -8.84
CA LEU A 79 -4.89 4.00 -7.94
C LEU A 79 -4.89 2.93 -6.84
N TYR A 80 -6.06 2.39 -6.51
CA TYR A 80 -6.23 1.31 -5.54
C TYR A 80 -7.51 0.51 -5.84
N GLU A 81 -7.72 -0.60 -5.11
CA GLU A 81 -8.88 -1.48 -5.30
C GLU A 81 -10.11 -0.95 -4.55
N HIS A 82 -11.27 -0.93 -5.22
CA HIS A 82 -12.55 -0.43 -4.66
C HIS A 82 -13.52 -1.57 -4.32
N ASN A 83 -13.20 -2.81 -4.71
CA ASN A 83 -14.04 -3.96 -4.46
C ASN A 83 -13.76 -4.61 -3.10
N LEU A 84 -14.73 -4.55 -2.18
CA LEU A 84 -14.69 -5.20 -0.87
C LEU A 84 -14.39 -6.71 -0.97
N GLU A 85 -14.86 -7.40 -2.01
CA GLU A 85 -14.63 -8.85 -2.12
C GLU A 85 -13.14 -9.20 -2.27
N VAL A 86 -12.35 -8.33 -2.90
CA VAL A 86 -10.90 -8.50 -2.98
C VAL A 86 -10.27 -8.38 -1.60
N PHE A 87 -10.67 -7.38 -0.82
CA PHE A 87 -10.19 -7.23 0.56
C PHE A 87 -10.65 -8.36 1.48
N ARG A 88 -11.89 -8.85 1.34
CA ARG A 88 -12.36 -10.05 2.05
C ARG A 88 -11.50 -11.27 1.73
N GLN A 89 -11.04 -11.42 0.49
CA GLN A 89 -10.11 -12.50 0.14
C GLN A 89 -8.74 -12.30 0.79
N VAL A 90 -8.19 -11.08 0.76
CA VAL A 90 -6.92 -10.74 1.41
C VAL A 90 -6.99 -11.01 2.91
N TRP A 91 -7.99 -10.49 3.61
CA TRP A 91 -8.15 -10.69 5.06
C TRP A 91 -8.21 -12.16 5.45
N ARG A 92 -9.06 -12.95 4.78
CA ARG A 92 -9.16 -14.39 5.04
C ARG A 92 -7.85 -15.13 4.74
N SER A 93 -7.15 -14.73 3.69
CA SER A 93 -5.89 -15.37 3.30
C SER A 93 -4.79 -15.10 4.31
N VAL A 94 -4.68 -13.87 4.81
CA VAL A 94 -3.67 -13.46 5.78
C VAL A 94 -3.99 -14.01 7.18
N GLU A 95 -5.25 -14.01 7.59
CA GLU A 95 -5.68 -14.57 8.89
C GLU A 95 -5.44 -16.07 9.02
N PHE A 96 -5.54 -16.81 7.91
CA PHE A 96 -5.38 -18.26 7.92
C PHE A 96 -3.94 -18.70 7.65
N ALA A 97 -3.10 -17.82 7.11
CA ALA A 97 -1.74 -18.16 6.75
C ALA A 97 -0.80 -18.08 7.96
N ASP A 98 0.09 -19.06 8.09
CA ASP A 98 1.23 -18.96 9.00
C ASP A 98 2.33 -18.03 8.43
N VAL A 99 2.45 -17.99 7.10
CA VAL A 99 3.45 -17.21 6.37
C VAL A 99 2.82 -16.46 5.20
N CYS A 100 3.07 -15.16 5.10
CA CYS A 100 2.60 -14.29 4.03
C CYS A 100 3.78 -13.85 3.15
N VAL A 101 3.85 -14.36 1.92
CA VAL A 101 4.91 -13.98 0.98
C VAL A 101 4.47 -12.80 0.13
N ILE A 102 5.15 -11.67 0.29
CA ILE A 102 4.93 -10.44 -0.48
C ILE A 102 5.92 -10.42 -1.64
N LEU A 103 5.41 -10.56 -2.86
CA LEU A 103 6.20 -10.55 -4.08
C LEU A 103 6.47 -9.10 -4.51
N VAL A 104 7.74 -8.76 -4.64
CA VAL A 104 8.18 -7.41 -4.99
C VAL A 104 8.97 -7.48 -6.30
N ASP A 105 8.55 -6.74 -7.32
CA ASP A 105 9.28 -6.68 -8.60
C ASP A 105 10.57 -5.85 -8.40
N VAL A 106 11.73 -6.47 -8.68
CA VAL A 106 13.04 -5.88 -8.41
C VAL A 106 13.30 -4.59 -9.20
N ARG A 107 12.59 -4.37 -10.32
CA ARG A 107 12.80 -3.18 -11.16
C ARG A 107 12.31 -1.91 -10.48
N PHE A 108 11.30 -2.02 -9.62
CA PHE A 108 10.79 -0.88 -8.87
C PHE A 108 10.24 -1.30 -7.50
N PRO A 109 11.11 -1.75 -6.56
CA PRO A 109 10.68 -2.34 -5.29
C PRO A 109 9.81 -1.41 -4.43
N PRO A 110 10.08 -0.10 -4.30
CA PRO A 110 9.27 0.80 -3.48
C PRO A 110 7.80 0.91 -3.89
N LEU A 111 7.47 0.65 -5.16
CA LEU A 111 6.07 0.65 -5.63
C LEU A 111 5.36 -0.66 -5.30
N HIS A 112 6.08 -1.76 -5.29
CA HIS A 112 5.51 -3.10 -5.09
C HIS A 112 5.51 -3.51 -3.62
N LEU A 113 6.30 -2.85 -2.78
CA LEU A 113 6.35 -3.07 -1.33
C LEU A 113 5.51 -2.03 -0.60
N ASN A 114 4.37 -2.48 -0.06
CA ASN A 114 3.57 -1.66 0.84
C ASN A 114 3.80 -2.11 2.29
N GLU A 115 4.44 -1.25 3.08
CA GLU A 115 4.76 -1.50 4.49
C GLU A 115 3.49 -1.78 5.33
N ARG A 116 2.35 -1.15 5.00
CA ARG A 116 1.08 -1.37 5.69
C ARG A 116 0.49 -2.76 5.50
N LEU A 117 0.86 -3.46 4.41
CA LEU A 117 0.51 -4.87 4.20
C LEU A 117 1.37 -5.79 5.07
N VAL A 118 2.64 -5.44 5.26
CA VAL A 118 3.55 -6.18 6.17
C VAL A 118 3.03 -6.08 7.59
N GLU A 119 2.69 -4.87 8.04
CA GLU A 119 2.07 -4.63 9.36
C GLU A 119 0.78 -5.43 9.53
N MET A 120 -0.10 -5.44 8.53
CA MET A 120 -1.35 -6.21 8.57
C MET A 120 -1.12 -7.72 8.76
N ALA A 121 -0.10 -8.27 8.09
CA ALA A 121 0.28 -9.67 8.25
C ALA A 121 0.75 -9.95 9.68
N ILE A 122 1.64 -9.10 10.22
CA ILE A 122 2.15 -9.23 11.59
C ILE A 122 1.02 -9.13 12.62
N GLU A 123 0.13 -8.14 12.47
CA GLU A 123 -1.05 -7.94 13.33
C GLU A 123 -1.99 -9.15 13.33
N SER A 124 -2.07 -9.86 12.20
CA SER A 124 -2.88 -11.08 12.06
C SER A 124 -2.19 -12.33 12.62
N GLY A 125 -0.96 -12.21 13.14
CA GLY A 125 -0.15 -13.34 13.62
C GLY A 125 0.56 -14.11 12.51
N CYS A 126 0.54 -13.60 11.28
CA CYS A 126 1.19 -14.20 10.13
C CYS A 126 2.63 -13.70 9.98
N VAL A 127 3.57 -14.57 9.64
CA VAL A 127 4.98 -14.20 9.41
C VAL A 127 5.14 -13.63 8.00
N PRO A 128 5.43 -12.32 7.82
CA PRO A 128 5.66 -11.77 6.50
C PRO A 128 7.04 -12.15 5.96
N VAL A 129 7.12 -12.44 4.66
CA VAL A 129 8.36 -12.68 3.93
C VAL A 129 8.33 -11.86 2.65
N VAL A 130 9.32 -10.99 2.45
CA VAL A 130 9.44 -10.21 1.20
C VAL A 130 10.34 -10.97 0.23
N ALA A 131 9.81 -11.29 -0.94
CA ALA A 131 10.56 -11.97 -2.01
C ALA A 131 10.73 -11.05 -3.21
N LEU A 132 11.98 -10.71 -3.52
CA LEU A 132 12.33 -10.00 -4.74
C LEU A 132 12.17 -10.94 -5.94
N THR A 133 11.45 -10.48 -6.95
CA THR A 133 11.12 -11.23 -8.17
C THR A 133 11.73 -10.56 -9.40
N LYS A 134 11.90 -11.34 -10.47
CA LYS A 134 12.50 -10.90 -11.75
C LYS A 134 13.94 -10.37 -11.60
N CYS A 135 14.70 -11.00 -10.70
CA CYS A 135 16.08 -10.63 -10.36
C CYS A 135 17.04 -10.67 -11.57
N ASP A 136 16.70 -11.41 -12.61
CA ASP A 136 17.42 -11.46 -13.89
C ASP A 136 17.40 -10.13 -14.67
N LEU A 137 16.46 -9.23 -14.36
CA LEU A 137 16.28 -7.96 -15.05
C LEU A 137 17.18 -6.83 -14.52
N VAL A 138 17.96 -7.07 -13.46
CA VAL A 138 18.84 -6.07 -12.85
C VAL A 138 20.24 -6.64 -12.57
N PRO A 139 21.30 -5.82 -12.56
CA PRO A 139 22.63 -6.26 -12.14
C PRO A 139 22.66 -6.72 -10.68
N ALA A 140 23.56 -7.65 -10.34
CA ALA A 140 23.72 -8.18 -8.97
C ALA A 140 23.90 -7.10 -7.90
N ARG A 141 24.64 -6.01 -8.21
CA ARG A 141 24.84 -4.89 -7.27
C ARG A 141 23.50 -4.23 -6.87
N GLU A 142 22.58 -4.09 -7.81
CA GLU A 142 21.29 -3.43 -7.55
C GLU A 142 20.40 -4.35 -6.73
N LEU A 143 20.42 -5.66 -7.01
CA LEU A 143 19.73 -6.66 -6.21
C LEU A 143 20.19 -6.66 -4.74
N GLU A 144 21.50 -6.61 -4.51
CA GLU A 144 22.09 -6.49 -3.17
C GLU A 144 21.67 -5.18 -2.50
N GLY A 145 21.80 -4.05 -3.19
CA GLY A 145 21.39 -2.74 -2.68
C GLY A 145 19.91 -2.68 -2.31
N TRP A 146 19.02 -3.28 -3.12
CA TRP A 146 17.61 -3.38 -2.79
C TRP A 146 17.34 -4.27 -1.59
N SER A 147 18.05 -5.39 -1.48
CA SER A 147 17.93 -6.32 -0.36
C SER A 147 18.33 -5.66 0.96
N GLU A 148 19.45 -4.93 0.99
CA GLU A 148 19.90 -4.20 2.19
C GLU A 148 18.94 -3.07 2.55
N ARG A 149 18.45 -2.33 1.55
CA ARG A 149 17.48 -1.25 1.77
C ARG A 149 16.19 -1.79 2.37
N ILE A 150 15.63 -2.87 1.85
CA ILE A 150 14.39 -3.46 2.36
C ILE A 150 14.57 -3.95 3.80
N LYS A 151 15.70 -4.60 4.13
CA LYS A 151 16.01 -5.01 5.51
C LYS A 151 16.12 -3.83 6.46
N THR A 152 16.66 -2.71 5.99
CA THR A 152 16.78 -1.48 6.78
C THR A 152 15.42 -0.81 6.99
N GLN A 153 14.57 -0.82 5.96
CA GLN A 153 13.22 -0.25 6.00
C GLN A 153 12.26 -1.08 6.85
N LEU A 154 12.41 -2.41 6.87
CA LEU A 154 11.57 -3.33 7.62
C LEU A 154 12.42 -4.17 8.60
N PRO A 155 12.85 -3.61 9.75
CA PRO A 155 13.68 -4.32 10.72
C PRO A 155 13.02 -5.61 11.25
N VAL A 156 11.69 -5.65 11.23
CA VAL A 156 10.86 -6.81 11.62
C VAL A 156 11.11 -8.06 10.77
N LEU A 157 11.73 -7.92 9.59
CA LEU A 157 12.09 -9.04 8.70
C LEU A 157 13.53 -9.55 8.91
N GLY A 158 14.32 -8.92 9.78
CA GLY A 158 15.76 -9.15 9.92
C GLY A 158 16.18 -10.16 11.01
N GLY A 159 15.24 -10.94 11.56
CA GLY A 159 15.47 -11.90 12.65
C GLY A 159 15.52 -13.35 12.20
#